data_AF-A0A9E2P9H6-F1
#
_entry.id   AF-A0A9E2P9H6-F1
#
_cell.length_a   1.000
_cell.length_b   1.000
_cell.length_c   1.000
_cell.angle_alpha   90.00
_cell.angle_beta   90.00
_cell.angle_gamma   90.00
#
_symmetry.space_group_name_H-M   'P 1'
#
loop_
_entity.id
_entity.type
_entity.pdbx_description
1 polymer ?
#
loop_
_entity_poly.entity_id
_entity_poly.type
_entity_poly.pdbx_seq_one_letter_code
_entity_poly.pdbx_strand_id
1 'polypeptide(L)'
;MSKEVWIIGVDPPCPRCDLTRQRVERISKAMCVPLDIRHMIYSDLKAQAFAKSVGKETGTAKHVAVKAGINMDWDHVHAVVKNPPSRPEDFDKIVGIARQWSPEMDEAIRPCQEKADSVGILMTPILVVDRHVKHHGSVPSLAQLQVWLT
;
A
#
# COMPACT_ATOMS: atom_id res chain seq x y z
N MET A 1 -18.10 -18.27 -1.79
CA MET A 1 -18.32 -16.91 -1.22
C MET A 1 -17.20 -16.02 -1.73
N SER A 2 -17.50 -14.79 -2.15
CA SER A 2 -16.48 -13.84 -2.60
C SER A 2 -15.68 -13.31 -1.41
N LYS A 3 -14.34 -13.27 -1.50
CA LYS A 3 -13.52 -12.65 -0.46
C LYS A 3 -13.68 -11.13 -0.48
N GLU A 4 -13.71 -10.52 0.69
CA GLU A 4 -13.70 -9.07 0.84
C GLU A 4 -12.25 -8.57 0.80
N VAL A 5 -11.96 -7.62 -0.09
CA VAL A 5 -10.60 -7.07 -0.25
C VAL A 5 -10.66 -5.55 -0.18
N TRP A 6 -9.96 -4.95 0.79
CA TRP A 6 -9.83 -3.50 0.87
C TRP A 6 -8.41 -3.06 0.55
N ILE A 7 -8.31 -2.07 -0.33
CA ILE A 7 -7.06 -1.37 -0.63
C ILE A 7 -7.22 0.05 -0.10
N ILE A 8 -6.52 0.35 0.99
CA ILE A 8 -6.57 1.66 1.64
C ILE A 8 -5.30 2.43 1.27
N GLY A 9 -5.48 3.58 0.64
CA GLY A 9 -4.39 4.40 0.09
C GLY A 9 -4.55 5.89 0.39
N VAL A 10 -4.00 6.72 -0.49
CA VAL A 10 -4.11 8.19 -0.47
C VAL A 10 -4.86 8.67 -1.72
N ASP A 11 -5.40 9.88 -1.69
CA ASP A 11 -6.02 10.55 -2.85
C ASP A 11 -5.42 11.95 -3.04
N PRO A 12 -4.88 12.32 -4.22
CA PRO A 12 -4.65 11.46 -5.39
C PRO A 12 -3.73 10.26 -5.07
N PRO A 13 -3.86 9.12 -5.79
CA PRO A 13 -3.09 7.92 -5.47
C PRO A 13 -1.60 8.14 -5.74
N CYS A 14 -0.77 7.71 -4.79
CA CYS A 14 0.67 7.62 -4.99
C CYS A 14 1.04 6.34 -5.78
N PRO A 15 2.26 6.26 -6.36
CA PRO A 15 2.68 5.10 -7.16
C PRO A 15 2.47 3.75 -6.45
N ARG A 16 2.78 3.68 -5.15
CA ARG A 16 2.65 2.47 -4.31
C ARG A 16 1.20 2.01 -4.17
N CYS A 17 0.27 2.95 -3.92
CA CYS A 17 -1.14 2.64 -3.73
C CYS A 17 -1.78 2.20 -5.04
N ASP A 18 -1.48 2.90 -6.15
CA ASP A 18 -2.02 2.56 -7.46
C ASP A 18 -1.48 1.23 -7.98
N LEU A 19 -0.18 0.93 -7.76
CA LEU A 19 0.39 -0.35 -8.16
C LEU A 19 -0.25 -1.52 -7.39
N THR A 20 -0.41 -1.38 -6.07
CA THR A 20 -1.10 -2.39 -5.25
C THR A 20 -2.51 -2.65 -5.76
N ARG A 21 -3.25 -1.58 -6.08
CA ARG A 21 -4.59 -1.65 -6.68
C ARG A 21 -4.59 -2.44 -7.99
N GLN A 22 -3.78 -2.03 -8.96
CA GLN A 22 -3.74 -2.65 -10.28
C GLN A 22 -3.37 -4.13 -10.21
N ARG A 23 -2.44 -4.50 -9.32
CA ARG A 23 -2.06 -5.91 -9.11
C ARG A 23 -3.19 -6.75 -8.53
N VAL A 24 -3.89 -6.26 -7.51
CA VAL A 24 -5.06 -6.94 -6.92
C VAL A 24 -6.17 -7.10 -7.95
N GLU A 25 -6.52 -6.05 -8.69
CA GLU A 25 -7.55 -6.10 -9.73
C GLU A 25 -7.19 -7.09 -10.85
N ARG A 26 -5.92 -7.14 -11.25
CA ARG A 26 -5.45 -8.06 -12.29
C ARG A 26 -5.48 -9.51 -11.81
N ILE A 27 -5.08 -9.77 -10.57
CA ILE A 27 -5.14 -11.11 -9.98
C ILE A 27 -6.60 -11.57 -9.85
N SER A 28 -7.50 -10.68 -9.42
CA SER A 28 -8.94 -10.94 -9.39
C SER A 28 -9.48 -11.43 -10.74
N LYS A 29 -9.12 -10.72 -11.83
CA LYS A 29 -9.52 -11.08 -13.19
C LYS A 29 -8.95 -12.42 -13.65
N ALA A 30 -7.73 -12.76 -13.23
CA ALA A 30 -7.06 -14.00 -13.62
C ALA A 30 -7.57 -15.24 -12.88
N MET A 31 -8.04 -15.09 -11.63
CA MET A 31 -8.39 -16.23 -10.78
C MET A 31 -9.80 -16.80 -11.01
N CYS A 32 -10.65 -16.14 -11.80
CA CYS A 32 -12.06 -16.48 -11.95
C CYS A 32 -12.85 -16.57 -10.61
N VAL A 33 -12.28 -16.07 -9.50
CA VAL A 33 -12.94 -15.98 -8.19
C VAL A 33 -13.48 -14.56 -8.04
N PRO A 34 -14.76 -14.38 -7.70
CA PRO A 34 -15.28 -13.05 -7.42
C PRO A 34 -14.64 -12.49 -6.14
N LEU A 35 -13.95 -11.36 -6.24
CA LEU A 35 -13.48 -10.57 -5.10
C LEU A 35 -14.35 -9.31 -4.96
N ASP A 36 -14.84 -9.00 -3.76
CA ASP A 36 -15.46 -7.71 -3.43
C ASP A 36 -14.35 -6.72 -3.11
N ILE A 37 -13.83 -6.06 -4.15
CA ILE A 37 -12.72 -5.09 -4.03
C ILE A 37 -13.28 -3.71 -3.69
N ARG A 38 -12.78 -3.12 -2.60
CA ARG A 38 -13.10 -1.76 -2.18
C ARG A 38 -11.85 -0.91 -2.09
N HIS A 39 -11.93 0.30 -2.64
CA HIS A 39 -10.91 1.31 -2.50
C HIS A 39 -11.36 2.33 -1.46
N MET A 40 -10.45 2.66 -0.55
CA MET A 40 -10.69 3.68 0.46
C MET A 40 -9.44 4.56 0.60
N ILE A 41 -9.65 5.76 1.08
CA ILE A 41 -8.59 6.68 1.47
C ILE A 41 -8.31 6.45 2.96
N TYR A 42 -7.06 6.59 3.38
CA TYR A 42 -6.65 6.41 4.78
C TYR A 42 -7.43 7.33 5.74
N SER A 43 -7.93 8.46 5.24
CA SER A 43 -8.75 9.43 5.99
C SER A 43 -10.23 9.09 6.05
N ASP A 44 -10.70 8.07 5.32
CA ASP A 44 -12.11 7.70 5.32
C ASP A 44 -12.53 7.18 6.69
N LEU A 45 -13.73 7.57 7.14
CA LEU A 45 -14.27 7.15 8.45
C LEU A 45 -14.29 5.63 8.62
N LYS A 46 -14.61 4.89 7.54
CA LYS A 46 -14.61 3.41 7.56
C LYS A 46 -13.21 2.83 7.71
N ALA A 47 -12.21 3.40 7.02
CA ALA A 47 -10.83 2.97 7.12
C ALA A 47 -10.25 3.24 8.53
N GLN A 48 -10.52 4.43 9.06
CA GLN A 48 -10.12 4.81 10.42
C GLN A 48 -10.82 3.97 11.49
N ALA A 49 -12.12 3.71 11.35
CA ALA A 49 -12.86 2.85 12.28
C ALA A 49 -12.32 1.42 12.30
N PHE A 50 -11.96 0.88 11.14
CA PHE A 50 -11.32 -0.43 11.05
C PHE A 50 -9.93 -0.45 11.69
N ALA A 51 -9.08 0.53 11.42
CA ALA A 51 -7.77 0.60 12.08
C ALA A 51 -7.93 0.66 13.60
N LYS A 52 -8.87 1.47 14.09
CA LYS A 52 -9.18 1.57 15.54
C LYS A 52 -9.66 0.24 16.11
N SER A 53 -10.46 -0.54 15.38
CA SER A 53 -10.91 -1.85 15.87
C SER A 53 -9.79 -2.88 15.99
N VAL A 54 -8.64 -2.66 15.36
CA VAL A 54 -7.42 -3.46 15.53
C VAL A 54 -6.35 -2.75 16.37
N GLY A 55 -6.73 -1.71 17.13
CA GLY A 55 -5.83 -0.99 18.04
C GLY A 55 -4.80 -0.10 17.35
N LYS A 56 -5.05 0.33 16.10
CA LYS A 56 -4.15 1.15 15.28
C LYS A 56 -4.86 2.37 14.69
N GLU A 57 -4.09 3.20 14.00
CA GLU A 57 -4.56 4.31 13.18
C GLU A 57 -4.16 4.06 11.72
N THR A 58 -4.94 4.54 10.76
CA THR A 58 -4.50 4.61 9.36
C THR A 58 -3.57 5.80 9.16
N GLY A 59 -2.55 5.66 8.32
CA GLY A 59 -1.64 6.77 8.06
C GLY A 59 -0.70 6.56 6.88
N THR A 60 0.14 7.56 6.64
CA THR A 60 1.15 7.55 5.57
C THR A 60 2.55 7.55 6.19
N ALA A 61 3.59 7.39 5.37
CA ALA A 61 4.98 7.47 5.84
C ALA A 61 5.27 8.79 6.57
N LYS A 62 4.67 9.91 6.14
CA LYS A 62 4.80 11.21 6.84
C LYS A 62 4.24 11.17 8.26
N HIS A 63 3.08 10.54 8.45
CA HIS A 63 2.48 10.38 9.79
C HIS A 63 3.37 9.51 10.69
N VAL A 64 3.93 8.42 10.14
CA VAL A 64 4.88 7.58 10.89
C VAL A 64 6.13 8.36 11.26
N ALA A 65 6.75 9.06 10.31
CA ALA A 65 7.96 9.85 10.55
C ALA A 65 7.76 10.87 11.69
N VAL A 66 6.65 11.61 11.67
CA VAL A 66 6.29 12.57 12.73
C VAL A 66 6.11 11.86 14.07
N LYS A 67 5.31 10.79 14.12
CA LYS A 67 4.99 10.08 15.38
C LYS A 67 6.20 9.34 15.96
N ALA A 68 7.12 8.91 15.11
CA ALA A 68 8.35 8.19 15.48
C ALA A 68 9.57 9.10 15.68
N GLY A 69 9.50 10.40 15.34
CA GLY A 69 10.64 11.30 15.37
C GLY A 69 11.74 10.96 14.35
N ILE A 70 11.37 10.38 13.20
CA ILE A 70 12.33 10.02 12.15
C ILE A 70 12.57 11.24 11.26
N ASN A 71 13.84 11.65 11.14
CA ASN A 71 14.24 12.65 10.16
C ASN A 71 14.43 12.00 8.79
N MET A 72 13.40 12.08 7.95
CA MET A 72 13.40 11.50 6.61
C MET A 72 14.03 12.46 5.59
N ASP A 73 14.83 11.92 4.67
CA ASP A 73 15.27 12.62 3.47
C ASP A 73 14.15 12.61 2.41
N TRP A 74 13.21 13.54 2.54
CA TRP A 74 12.09 13.65 1.60
C TRP A 74 12.52 14.06 0.20
N ASP A 75 13.63 14.79 0.06
CA ASP A 75 14.15 15.21 -1.25
C ASP A 75 14.64 13.99 -2.02
N HIS A 76 15.36 13.08 -1.37
CA HIS A 76 15.71 11.78 -1.94
C HIS A 76 14.48 10.96 -2.33
N VAL A 77 13.48 10.85 -1.45
CA VAL A 77 12.23 10.13 -1.75
C VAL A 77 11.54 10.71 -2.99
N HIS A 78 11.43 12.03 -3.09
CA HIS A 78 10.83 12.68 -4.26
C HIS A 78 11.67 12.49 -5.53
N ALA A 79 13.00 12.49 -5.42
CA ALA A 79 13.90 12.25 -6.55
C ALA A 79 13.72 10.83 -7.11
N VAL A 80 13.63 9.81 -6.25
CA VAL A 80 13.36 8.42 -6.64
C VAL A 80 12.00 8.28 -7.34
N VAL A 81 10.96 8.94 -6.83
CA VAL A 81 9.63 8.91 -7.48
C VAL A 81 9.64 9.58 -8.85
N LYS A 82 10.34 10.72 -8.98
CA LYS A 82 10.44 11.46 -10.24
C LYS A 82 11.22 10.69 -11.30
N ASN A 83 12.29 10.01 -10.90
CA ASN A 83 13.20 9.27 -11.75
C ASN A 83 13.46 7.86 -11.16
N PRO A 84 12.51 6.92 -11.28
CA PRO A 84 12.64 5.60 -10.70
C PRO A 84 13.87 4.87 -11.28
N PRO A 85 14.83 4.42 -10.44
CA PRO A 85 16.04 3.75 -10.91
C PRO A 85 15.75 2.42 -11.62
N SER A 86 14.73 1.72 -11.13
CA SER A 86 14.31 0.41 -11.61
C SER A 86 12.84 0.46 -12.02
N ARG A 87 12.44 -0.47 -12.90
CA ARG A 87 11.03 -0.66 -13.28
C ARG A 87 10.43 -1.86 -12.55
N PRO A 88 9.13 -1.84 -12.22
CA PRO A 88 8.42 -3.01 -11.72
C PRO A 88 8.49 -4.19 -12.69
N GLU A 89 8.52 -5.40 -12.15
CA GLU A 89 8.52 -6.67 -12.91
C GLU A 89 7.35 -6.80 -13.90
N ASP A 90 6.25 -6.09 -13.64
CA ASP A 90 5.03 -6.10 -14.42
C ASP A 90 4.77 -4.77 -15.13
N PHE A 91 5.83 -4.01 -15.46
CA PHE A 91 5.76 -2.67 -16.07
C PHE A 91 4.81 -2.58 -17.28
N ASP A 92 4.86 -3.56 -18.18
CA ASP A 92 4.03 -3.56 -19.39
C ASP A 92 2.54 -3.83 -19.11
N LYS A 93 2.23 -4.33 -17.92
CA LYS A 93 0.88 -4.68 -17.47
C LYS A 93 0.28 -3.65 -16.51
N ILE A 94 0.98 -2.53 -16.27
CA ILE A 94 0.53 -1.44 -15.42
C ILE A 94 0.54 -0.12 -16.19
N VAL A 95 -0.25 0.84 -15.72
CA VAL A 95 -0.44 2.15 -16.37
C VAL A 95 -0.39 3.30 -15.36
N GLY A 96 -0.29 4.54 -15.86
CA GLY A 96 -0.42 5.74 -15.03
C GLY A 96 0.66 5.89 -13.96
N ILE A 97 0.28 6.42 -12.80
CA ILE A 97 1.19 6.76 -11.71
C ILE A 97 1.88 5.52 -11.11
N ALA A 98 1.29 4.33 -11.23
CA ALA A 98 1.93 3.07 -10.82
C ALA A 98 3.28 2.81 -11.53
N ARG A 99 3.48 3.33 -12.74
CA ARG A 99 4.75 3.20 -13.48
C ARG A 99 5.91 3.98 -12.87
N GLN A 100 5.64 4.90 -11.95
CA GLN A 100 6.67 5.64 -11.20
C GLN A 100 7.14 4.88 -9.96
N TRP A 101 6.53 3.75 -9.62
CA TRP A 101 7.00 2.95 -8.51
C TRP A 101 8.29 2.22 -8.89
N SER A 102 9.20 2.09 -7.94
CA SER A 102 10.34 1.19 -8.00
C SER A 102 10.62 0.61 -6.60
N PRO A 103 11.34 -0.51 -6.48
CA PRO A 103 11.74 -1.04 -5.17
C PRO A 103 12.52 -0.02 -4.31
N GLU A 104 13.30 0.85 -4.94
CA GLU A 104 14.05 1.92 -4.26
C GLU A 104 13.13 2.95 -3.61
N MET A 105 11.89 3.12 -4.12
CA MET A 105 10.90 3.98 -3.46
C MET A 105 10.48 3.41 -2.11
N ASP A 106 10.29 2.09 -2.02
CA ASP A 106 9.98 1.42 -0.74
C ASP A 106 11.22 1.37 0.17
N GLU A 107 12.43 1.24 -0.37
CA GLU A 107 13.68 1.40 0.39
C GLU A 107 13.83 2.79 1.01
N ALA A 108 13.60 3.84 0.23
CA ALA A 108 13.79 5.22 0.67
C ALA A 108 12.87 5.61 1.85
N ILE A 109 11.77 4.88 2.06
CA ILE A 109 10.83 5.07 3.17
C ILE A 109 10.80 3.90 4.16
N ARG A 110 11.70 2.93 4.01
CA ARG A 110 11.79 1.72 4.85
C ARG A 110 11.85 2.02 6.35
N PRO A 111 12.57 3.06 6.83
CA PRO A 111 12.56 3.41 8.25
C PRO A 111 11.15 3.68 8.78
N CYS A 112 10.27 4.27 7.96
CA CYS A 112 8.87 4.46 8.33
C CYS A 112 8.10 3.13 8.35
N GLN A 113 8.33 2.25 7.38
CA GLN A 113 7.67 0.93 7.37
C GLN A 113 8.01 0.12 8.62
N GLU A 114 9.30 0.03 8.96
CA GLU A 114 9.79 -0.73 10.12
C GLU A 114 9.25 -0.20 11.44
N LYS A 115 9.01 1.12 11.54
CA LYS A 115 8.54 1.75 12.77
C LYS A 115 7.02 1.82 12.88
N ALA A 116 6.29 1.67 11.78
CA ALA A 116 4.84 1.88 11.68
C ALA A 116 4.05 1.16 12.77
N ASP A 117 4.32 -0.13 12.98
CA ASP A 117 3.63 -0.93 13.99
C ASP A 117 3.90 -0.46 15.42
N SER A 118 5.15 -0.12 15.72
CA SER A 118 5.54 0.32 17.07
C SER A 118 4.89 1.65 17.48
N VAL A 119 4.48 2.48 16.50
CA VAL A 119 3.77 3.74 16.73
C VAL A 119 2.26 3.61 16.47
N GLY A 120 1.77 2.38 16.28
CA GLY A 120 0.35 2.09 16.10
C GLY A 120 -0.24 2.60 14.79
N ILE A 121 0.54 2.65 13.70
CA ILE A 121 0.06 3.11 12.39
C ILE A 121 0.06 1.97 11.37
N LEU A 122 -1.09 1.74 10.73
CA LEU A 122 -1.19 1.02 9.47
C LEU A 122 -0.80 1.98 8.34
N MET A 123 0.44 1.85 7.85
CA MET A 123 1.00 2.73 6.82
C MET A 123 0.51 2.36 5.42
N THR A 124 0.04 3.33 4.62
CA THR A 124 -0.38 3.08 3.23
C THR A 124 0.78 2.60 2.33
N PRO A 125 0.53 1.73 1.33
CA PRO A 125 -0.77 1.10 1.05
C PRO A 125 -1.11 0.04 2.11
N ILE A 126 -2.37 -0.08 2.51
CA ILE A 126 -2.86 -1.11 3.43
C ILE A 126 -3.73 -2.08 2.63
N LEU A 127 -3.43 -3.37 2.74
CA LEU A 127 -4.23 -4.45 2.18
C LEU A 127 -4.94 -5.21 3.29
N VAL A 128 -6.27 -5.22 3.23
CA VAL A 128 -7.13 -6.00 4.12
C VAL A 128 -7.81 -7.09 3.29
N VAL A 129 -7.80 -8.33 3.76
CA VAL A 129 -8.53 -9.45 3.16
C VAL A 129 -9.35 -10.14 4.24
N ASP A 130 -10.66 -10.27 4.01
CA ASP A 130 -11.63 -10.84 4.96
C ASP A 130 -11.49 -10.24 6.36
N ARG A 131 -11.44 -8.90 6.42
CA ARG A 131 -11.27 -8.09 7.65
C ARG A 131 -9.95 -8.31 8.40
N HIS A 132 -8.97 -8.97 7.81
CA HIS A 132 -7.63 -9.11 8.37
C HIS A 132 -6.63 -8.27 7.59
N VAL A 133 -5.82 -7.47 8.29
CA VAL A 133 -4.67 -6.79 7.68
C VAL A 133 -3.68 -7.86 7.20
N LYS A 134 -3.44 -7.91 5.89
CA LYS A 134 -2.46 -8.82 5.28
C LYS A 134 -1.11 -8.16 5.05
N HIS A 135 -1.13 -6.87 4.69
CA HIS A 135 0.07 -6.11 4.39
C HIS A 135 -0.13 -4.62 4.62
N HIS A 136 0.94 -3.92 4.99
CA HIS A 136 0.96 -2.47 4.96
C HIS A 136 2.39 -1.92 4.81
N GLY A 137 2.49 -0.69 4.28
CA GLY A 137 3.71 0.12 4.29
C GLY A 137 4.60 0.01 3.05
N SER A 138 4.39 -0.98 2.20
CA SER A 138 5.12 -1.17 0.94
C SER A 138 4.21 -1.83 -0.10
N VAL A 139 4.66 -1.91 -1.36
CA VAL A 139 3.92 -2.65 -2.37
C VAL A 139 4.10 -4.16 -2.15
N PRO A 140 3.02 -4.94 -1.98
CA PRO A 140 3.12 -6.40 -1.95
C PRO A 140 3.71 -6.99 -3.23
N SER A 141 4.51 -8.05 -3.10
CA SER A 141 4.93 -8.85 -4.26
C SER A 141 3.74 -9.58 -4.90
N LEU A 142 3.84 -9.93 -6.18
CA LEU A 142 2.81 -10.73 -6.86
C LEU A 142 2.58 -12.08 -6.18
N ALA A 143 3.65 -12.74 -5.71
CA ALA A 143 3.56 -14.02 -5.01
C ALA A 143 2.76 -13.91 -3.70
N GLN A 144 3.01 -12.87 -2.90
CA GLN A 144 2.25 -12.61 -1.67
C GLN A 144 0.76 -12.36 -1.98
N LEU A 145 0.48 -11.53 -2.99
CA LEU A 145 -0.90 -11.25 -3.40
C LEU A 145 -1.62 -12.52 -3.85
N GLN A 146 -0.96 -13.39 -4.63
CA GLN A 146 -1.54 -14.67 -5.03
C GLN A 146 -1.93 -15.51 -3.80
N VAL A 147 -1.01 -15.67 -2.84
CA VAL A 147 -1.28 -16.43 -1.61
C VAL A 147 -2.44 -15.86 -0.79
N TRP A 148 -2.55 -14.54 -0.68
CA TRP A 148 -3.59 -13.92 0.15
C TRP A 148 -4.96 -13.87 -0.52
N LEU A 149 -5.00 -13.77 -1.85
CA LEU A 149 -6.25 -13.61 -2.60
C LEU A 149 -6.87 -14.96 -2.98
N THR A 150 -6.10 -16.05 -3.08
CA THR A 150 -6.58 -17.45 -3.23
C THR A 150 -7.11 -18.00 -1.92
#